data_AF-A0A0E4BQT6-F1
#
_entry.id   AF-A0A0E4BQT6-F1
#
_cell.length_a   1.000
_cell.length_b   1.000
_cell.length_c   1.000
_cell.angle_alpha   90.00
_cell.angle_beta   90.00
_cell.angle_gamma   90.00
#
_symmetry.space_group_name_H-M   'P 1'
#
loop_
_entity.id
_entity.type
_entity.pdbx_description
1 polymer ?
#
loop_
_entity_poly.entity_id
_entity_poly.type
_entity_poly.pdbx_seq_one_letter_code
_entity_poly.pdbx_strand_id
1 'polypeptide(L)'
;MFVMRALACLAALVLVLICGHAFAADEDAPNRKPVKAIGDARLSVGGRGTLRLYLSRDWSMPQPAISRAVIVLHGRLRNADEYYISANNAQAAAGDDGKAALMIVPQFLAEIDIEAHKLTEDTLRWSLEGWEGPMLRLRPIRSPRSRRSMRSSQDSPTGASSRT
;
A
#
# COMPACT_ATOMS: atom_id res chain seq x y z
N MET A 1 3.16 -55.43 -35.18
CA MET A 1 3.89 -54.76 -34.06
C MET A 1 4.37 -53.34 -34.40
N PHE A 2 4.80 -53.04 -35.62
CA PHE A 2 5.25 -51.68 -36.01
C PHE A 2 4.12 -50.62 -36.03
N VAL A 3 2.95 -50.95 -36.59
CA VAL A 3 1.80 -50.02 -36.68
C VAL A 3 1.29 -49.58 -35.31
N MET A 4 1.25 -50.49 -34.34
CA MET A 4 0.77 -50.21 -32.97
C MET A 4 1.73 -49.32 -32.18
N ARG A 5 3.03 -49.38 -32.47
CA ARG A 5 4.05 -48.49 -31.90
C ARG A 5 3.98 -47.10 -32.52
N ALA A 6 3.71 -47.00 -33.81
CA ALA A 6 3.54 -45.71 -34.51
C ALA A 6 2.30 -44.95 -34.02
N LEU A 7 1.17 -45.62 -33.81
CA LEU A 7 -0.03 -44.99 -33.23
C LEU A 7 0.21 -44.50 -31.80
N ALA A 8 0.93 -45.27 -30.98
CA ALA A 8 1.26 -44.87 -29.61
C ALA A 8 2.18 -43.64 -29.58
N CYS A 9 3.16 -43.54 -30.48
CA CYS A 9 4.02 -42.36 -30.60
C CYS A 9 3.24 -41.12 -31.06
N LEU A 10 2.29 -41.28 -31.99
CA LEU A 10 1.46 -40.18 -32.47
C LEU A 10 0.52 -39.67 -31.37
N ALA A 11 -0.08 -40.57 -30.60
CA ALA A 11 -0.92 -40.22 -29.45
C ALA A 11 -0.12 -39.50 -28.35
N ALA A 12 1.12 -39.92 -28.08
CA ALA A 12 2.00 -39.26 -27.13
C ALA A 12 2.40 -37.84 -27.59
N LEU A 13 2.69 -37.65 -28.89
CA LEU A 13 2.97 -36.33 -29.46
C LEU A 13 1.76 -35.39 -29.36
N VAL A 14 0.56 -35.89 -29.66
CA VAL A 14 -0.69 -35.11 -29.51
C VAL A 14 -0.92 -34.73 -28.04
N LEU A 15 -0.68 -35.64 -27.09
CA LEU A 15 -0.83 -35.35 -25.66
C LEU A 15 0.18 -34.29 -25.17
N VAL A 16 1.43 -34.34 -25.64
CA VAL A 16 2.45 -33.33 -25.33
C VAL A 16 2.10 -31.97 -25.93
N LEU A 17 1.56 -31.93 -27.15
CA LEU A 17 1.06 -30.71 -27.79
C LEU A 17 -0.14 -30.10 -27.05
N ILE A 18 -1.05 -30.92 -26.51
CA ILE A 18 -2.21 -30.45 -25.74
C ILE A 18 -1.78 -29.95 -24.34
N CYS A 19 -0.78 -30.57 -23.70
CA CYS A 19 -0.26 -30.11 -22.40
C CYS A 19 0.67 -28.89 -22.49
N GLY A 20 1.17 -28.54 -23.67
CA GLY A 20 2.07 -27.39 -23.87
C GLY A 20 1.38 -26.02 -23.84
N HIS A 21 0.05 -25.96 -23.82
CA HIS A 21 -0.71 -24.70 -23.79
C HIS A 21 -1.00 -24.22 -22.37
N ALA A 22 0.01 -24.22 -21.49
CA ALA A 22 0.00 -23.29 -20.37
C ALA A 22 0.31 -21.90 -20.93
N PHE A 23 -0.71 -21.22 -21.46
CA PHE A 23 -0.61 -19.78 -21.68
C PHE A 23 -0.35 -19.15 -20.32
N ALA A 24 0.90 -18.77 -20.06
CA ALA A 24 1.16 -17.68 -19.13
C ALA A 24 0.47 -16.48 -19.76
N ALA A 25 -0.78 -16.22 -19.35
CA ALA A 25 -1.45 -15.01 -19.73
C ALA A 25 -0.52 -13.86 -19.33
N ASP A 26 -0.13 -13.06 -20.32
CA ASP A 26 0.37 -11.72 -20.04
C ASP A 26 -0.83 -10.96 -19.46
N GLU A 27 -1.02 -11.13 -18.16
CA GLU A 27 -1.94 -10.36 -17.36
C GLU A 27 -1.45 -8.92 -17.47
N ASP A 28 -2.23 -8.07 -18.15
CA ASP A 28 -2.29 -6.64 -17.83
C ASP A 28 -2.47 -6.54 -16.31
N ALA A 29 -1.35 -6.52 -15.58
CA ALA A 29 -1.34 -6.96 -14.20
C ALA A 29 -2.34 -6.10 -13.43
N PRO A 30 -3.45 -6.65 -12.88
CA PRO A 30 -4.57 -5.81 -12.44
C PRO A 30 -4.16 -4.80 -11.36
N ASN A 31 -3.09 -5.08 -10.64
CA ASN A 31 -2.46 -4.18 -9.68
C ASN A 31 -1.81 -2.93 -10.30
N ARG A 32 -1.66 -2.84 -11.62
CA ARG A 32 -1.14 -1.66 -12.35
C ARG A 32 -2.24 -0.70 -12.79
N LYS A 33 -3.52 -1.07 -12.60
CA LYS A 33 -4.67 -0.20 -12.89
C LYS A 33 -5.05 0.60 -11.62
N PRO A 34 -5.71 1.76 -11.77
CA PRO A 34 -6.29 2.44 -10.62
C PRO A 34 -7.27 1.53 -9.88
N VAL A 35 -7.33 1.65 -8.55
CA VAL A 35 -8.37 0.98 -7.75
C VAL A 35 -9.76 1.43 -8.17
N LYS A 36 -10.76 0.57 -8.03
CA LYS A 36 -12.14 0.85 -8.47
C LYS A 36 -12.85 1.88 -7.58
N ALA A 37 -12.54 1.88 -6.29
CA ALA A 37 -13.19 2.72 -5.29
C ALA A 37 -12.18 3.21 -4.25
N ILE A 38 -12.52 4.31 -3.57
CA ILE A 38 -11.71 4.88 -2.50
C ILE A 38 -12.48 4.82 -1.18
N GLY A 39 -11.79 4.42 -0.11
CA GLY A 39 -12.32 4.39 1.26
C GLY A 39 -12.82 5.76 1.69
N ASP A 40 -14.00 5.79 2.30
CA ASP A 40 -14.71 7.01 2.73
C ASP A 40 -14.10 7.63 4.00
N ALA A 41 -13.54 6.79 4.88
CA ALA A 41 -12.89 7.23 6.09
C ALA A 41 -11.43 7.66 5.87
N ARG A 42 -10.95 8.49 6.80
CA ARG A 42 -9.61 9.10 6.79
C ARG A 42 -8.96 8.96 8.16
N LEU A 43 -7.69 8.57 8.18
CA LEU A 43 -6.86 8.53 9.39
C LEU A 43 -5.65 9.44 9.19
N SER A 44 -5.52 10.48 10.02
CA SER A 44 -4.33 11.32 10.03
C SER A 44 -3.15 10.58 10.67
N VAL A 45 -2.03 10.49 9.97
CA VAL A 45 -0.83 9.77 10.44
C VAL A 45 0.25 10.78 10.83
N GLY A 46 0.08 11.44 11.98
CA GLY A 46 1.14 12.20 12.66
C GLY A 46 1.94 13.16 11.77
N GLY A 47 1.26 13.96 10.94
CA GLY A 47 1.89 14.92 10.02
C GLY A 47 2.52 14.31 8.75
N ARG A 48 2.46 12.99 8.57
CA ARG A 48 2.94 12.31 7.35
C ARG A 48 1.94 12.39 6.20
N GLY A 49 0.66 12.57 6.52
CA GLY A 49 -0.43 12.57 5.57
C GLY A 49 -1.66 11.85 6.09
N THR A 50 -2.61 11.62 5.20
CA THR A 50 -3.90 11.00 5.46
C THR A 50 -3.97 9.62 4.81
N LEU A 51 -4.23 8.59 5.61
CA LEU A 51 -4.52 7.23 5.13
C LEU A 51 -6.02 7.09 4.81
N ARG A 52 -6.35 6.49 3.67
CA ARG A 52 -7.73 6.08 3.34
C ARG A 52 -8.02 4.72 3.90
N LEU A 53 -9.25 4.50 4.35
CA LEU A 53 -9.69 3.24 4.92
C LEU A 53 -11.21 3.10 4.84
N TYR A 54 -11.69 1.88 4.99
CA TYR A 54 -13.10 1.58 5.25
C TYR A 54 -13.29 1.19 6.71
N LEU A 55 -14.44 1.54 7.27
CA LEU A 55 -14.81 1.26 8.66
C LEU A 55 -16.23 0.69 8.73
N SER A 56 -16.43 -0.41 9.46
CA SER A 56 -17.79 -0.94 9.68
C SER A 56 -18.67 -0.04 10.54
N ARG A 57 -18.06 0.88 11.30
CA ARG A 57 -18.73 1.89 12.13
C ARG A 57 -17.89 3.15 12.20
N ASP A 58 -18.54 4.30 12.32
CA ASP A 58 -17.84 5.57 12.52
C ASP A 58 -17.18 5.61 13.91
N TRP A 59 -15.86 5.46 13.93
CA TRP A 59 -15.03 5.48 15.12
C TRP A 59 -14.79 6.89 15.71
N SER A 60 -15.25 7.95 15.04
CA SER A 60 -15.16 9.32 15.56
C SER A 60 -16.24 9.59 16.62
N MET A 61 -17.24 8.71 16.68
CA MET A 61 -18.29 8.69 17.68
C MET A 61 -17.97 7.64 18.77
N PRO A 62 -18.42 7.83 20.03
CA PRO A 62 -18.26 6.82 21.06
C PRO A 62 -18.86 5.47 20.67
N GLN A 63 -18.08 4.39 20.84
CA GLN A 63 -18.47 3.01 20.50
C GLN A 63 -18.42 2.09 21.74
N PRO A 64 -19.27 2.28 22.76
CA PRO A 64 -19.17 1.56 24.04
C PRO A 64 -19.40 0.05 23.92
N ALA A 65 -20.05 -0.42 22.85
CA ALA A 65 -20.27 -1.84 22.59
C ALA A 65 -19.07 -2.53 21.92
N ILE A 66 -18.10 -1.77 21.40
CA ILE A 66 -16.93 -2.30 20.70
C ILE A 66 -15.82 -2.59 21.72
N SER A 67 -15.36 -3.84 21.73
CA SER A 67 -14.25 -4.31 22.58
C SER A 67 -13.06 -4.83 21.77
N ARG A 68 -13.22 -4.97 20.45
CA ARG A 68 -12.21 -5.54 19.54
C ARG A 68 -12.10 -4.71 18.27
N ALA A 69 -10.88 -4.40 17.86
CA ALA A 69 -10.59 -3.89 16.52
C ALA A 69 -9.97 -5.01 15.69
N VAL A 70 -10.49 -5.23 14.48
CA VAL A 70 -9.92 -6.19 13.52
C VAL A 70 -9.47 -5.42 12.30
N ILE A 71 -8.17 -5.49 12.01
CA ILE A 71 -7.56 -4.85 10.85
C ILE A 71 -7.44 -5.88 9.75
N VAL A 72 -8.05 -5.61 8.59
CA VAL A 72 -7.99 -6.48 7.42
C VAL A 72 -7.18 -5.78 6.35
N LEU A 73 -6.15 -6.45 5.83
CA LEU A 73 -5.28 -5.91 4.80
C LEU A 73 -5.62 -6.60 3.47
N HIS A 74 -5.76 -5.82 2.40
CA HIS A 74 -5.92 -6.34 1.06
C HIS A 74 -4.63 -7.02 0.56
N GLY A 75 -4.73 -7.79 -0.52
CA GLY A 75 -3.60 -8.37 -1.25
C GLY A 75 -3.06 -7.44 -2.35
N ARG A 76 -2.13 -7.96 -3.18
CA ARG A 76 -1.42 -7.27 -4.29
C ARG A 76 -2.26 -6.30 -5.13
N LEU A 77 -3.55 -6.59 -5.30
CA LEU A 77 -4.46 -5.85 -6.18
C LEU A 77 -4.95 -4.50 -5.62
N ARG A 78 -4.64 -4.15 -4.37
CA ARG A 78 -5.06 -2.88 -3.73
C ARG A 78 -6.59 -2.71 -3.63
N ASN A 79 -7.35 -3.80 -3.79
CA ASN A 79 -8.81 -3.90 -3.76
C ASN A 79 -9.37 -3.92 -2.32
N ALA A 80 -9.08 -2.87 -1.55
CA ALA A 80 -9.56 -2.73 -0.17
C ALA A 80 -11.08 -2.80 -0.03
N ASP A 81 -11.83 -2.39 -1.05
CA ASP A 81 -13.28 -2.50 -1.15
C ASP A 81 -13.77 -3.95 -1.10
N GLU A 82 -13.14 -4.85 -1.86
CA GLU A 82 -13.49 -6.29 -1.88
C GLU A 82 -13.14 -6.96 -0.54
N TYR A 83 -12.05 -6.53 0.10
CA TYR A 83 -11.68 -6.99 1.44
C TYR A 83 -12.60 -6.42 2.53
N TYR A 84 -13.13 -5.21 2.34
CA TYR A 84 -14.12 -4.63 3.24
C TYR A 84 -15.45 -5.39 3.19
N ILE A 85 -15.92 -5.80 2.01
CA ILE A 85 -17.08 -6.69 1.88
C ILE A 85 -16.82 -8.01 2.62
N SER A 86 -15.64 -8.61 2.41
CA SER A 86 -15.25 -9.85 3.08
C SER A 86 -15.19 -9.70 4.60
N ALA A 87 -14.66 -8.58 5.11
CA ALA A 87 -14.61 -8.27 6.53
C ALA A 87 -16.01 -8.13 7.16
N ASN A 88 -16.93 -7.45 6.49
CA ASN A 88 -18.32 -7.34 6.96
C ASN A 88 -19.03 -8.70 6.96
N ASN A 89 -18.80 -9.54 5.95
CA ASN A 89 -19.35 -10.89 5.91
C ASN A 89 -18.83 -11.75 7.07
N ALA A 90 -17.52 -11.69 7.34
CA ALA A 90 -16.91 -12.39 8.47
C ALA A 90 -17.43 -11.85 9.82
N GLN A 91 -17.56 -10.53 9.95
CA GLN A 91 -18.15 -9.89 11.13
C GLN A 91 -19.58 -10.38 11.37
N ALA A 92 -20.42 -10.43 10.33
CA ALA A 92 -21.79 -10.94 10.45
C ALA A 92 -21.82 -12.43 10.84
N ALA A 93 -20.96 -13.24 10.23
CA ALA A 93 -20.86 -14.67 10.51
C ALA A 93 -20.39 -14.98 11.95
N ALA A 94 -19.64 -14.06 12.58
CA ALA A 94 -19.18 -14.20 13.96
C ALA A 94 -20.26 -13.95 15.02
N GLY A 95 -21.49 -13.58 14.64
CA GLY A 95 -22.60 -13.41 15.58
C GLY A 95 -22.32 -12.33 16.63
N ASP A 96 -22.51 -12.67 17.92
CA ASP A 96 -22.35 -11.71 19.02
C ASP A 96 -20.89 -11.20 19.15
N ASP A 97 -19.90 -12.04 18.85
CA ASP A 97 -18.49 -11.63 18.78
C ASP A 97 -18.26 -10.57 17.69
N GLY A 98 -18.97 -10.70 16.57
CA GLY A 98 -18.94 -9.73 15.47
C GLY A 98 -19.55 -8.39 15.82
N LYS A 99 -20.64 -8.39 16.61
CA LYS A 99 -21.29 -7.15 17.09
C LYS A 99 -20.37 -6.30 17.96
N ALA A 100 -19.48 -6.95 18.71
CA ALA A 100 -18.49 -6.29 19.58
C ALA A 100 -17.17 -5.93 18.86
N ALA A 101 -17.06 -6.18 17.56
CA ALA A 101 -15.85 -5.92 16.77
C ALA A 101 -16.04 -4.74 15.81
N LEU A 102 -15.01 -3.90 15.65
CA LEU A 102 -14.91 -2.86 14.62
C LEU A 102 -13.99 -3.36 13.51
N MET A 103 -14.51 -3.46 12.28
CA MET A 103 -13.71 -3.80 11.11
C MET A 103 -13.05 -2.54 10.56
N ILE A 104 -11.74 -2.61 10.38
CA ILE A 104 -10.91 -1.53 9.86
C ILE A 104 -10.16 -2.08 8.65
N VAL A 105 -10.37 -1.49 7.48
CA VAL A 105 -9.73 -1.94 6.23
C VAL A 105 -8.93 -0.78 5.64
N PRO A 106 -7.64 -0.64 6.01
CA PRO A 106 -6.73 0.31 5.38
C PRO A 106 -6.66 0.10 3.87
N GLN A 107 -6.62 1.20 3.14
CA GLN A 107 -6.44 1.19 1.69
C GLN A 107 -5.08 1.78 1.35
N PHE A 108 -4.17 0.93 0.87
CA PHE A 108 -2.85 1.35 0.40
C PHE A 108 -2.95 1.73 -1.08
N LEU A 109 -2.82 3.03 -1.33
CA LEU A 109 -2.94 3.60 -2.67
C LEU A 109 -1.57 3.76 -3.32
N ALA A 110 -1.55 3.81 -4.65
CA ALA A 110 -0.39 4.15 -5.45
C ALA A 110 -0.61 5.49 -6.18
N GLU A 111 0.46 6.05 -6.75
CA GLU A 111 0.39 7.33 -7.49
C GLU A 111 -0.73 7.32 -8.55
N ILE A 112 -0.88 6.19 -9.26
CA ILE A 112 -1.91 6.03 -10.28
C ILE A 112 -3.34 6.19 -9.73
N ASP A 113 -3.58 5.88 -8.46
CA ASP A 113 -4.89 6.09 -7.84
C ASP A 113 -5.09 7.56 -7.47
N ILE A 114 -4.04 8.22 -6.99
CA ILE A 114 -4.09 9.65 -6.63
C ILE A 114 -4.47 10.46 -7.85
N GLU A 115 -3.81 10.20 -8.98
CA GLU A 115 -4.06 10.86 -10.25
C GLU A 115 -5.47 10.54 -10.78
N ALA A 116 -5.85 9.26 -10.81
CA ALA A 116 -7.14 8.83 -11.36
C ALA A 116 -8.34 9.33 -10.55
N HIS A 117 -8.24 9.34 -9.22
CA HIS A 117 -9.31 9.76 -8.31
C HIS A 117 -9.20 11.21 -7.85
N LYS A 118 -8.20 11.96 -8.35
CA LYS A 118 -7.94 13.37 -8.02
C LYS A 118 -7.89 13.61 -6.51
N LEU A 119 -7.16 12.74 -5.80
CA LEU A 119 -7.03 12.81 -4.36
C LEU A 119 -6.07 13.94 -3.96
N THR A 120 -6.19 14.40 -2.73
CA THR A 120 -5.34 15.46 -2.19
C THR A 120 -3.90 14.97 -2.02
N GLU A 121 -2.93 15.87 -2.20
CA GLU A 121 -1.50 15.55 -2.13
C GLU A 121 -1.04 15.00 -0.76
N ASP A 122 -1.78 15.30 0.31
CA ASP A 122 -1.53 14.75 1.64
C ASP A 122 -1.97 13.28 1.77
N THR A 123 -2.65 12.71 0.77
CA THR A 123 -3.02 11.29 0.78
C THR A 123 -1.77 10.42 0.70
N LEU A 124 -1.62 9.51 1.67
CA LEU A 124 -0.50 8.58 1.71
C LEU A 124 -0.56 7.60 0.53
N ARG A 125 0.60 7.38 -0.09
CA ARG A 125 0.76 6.52 -1.28
C ARG A 125 2.08 5.76 -1.27
N TRP A 126 2.11 4.63 -1.98
CA TRP A 126 3.23 3.72 -2.11
C TRP A 126 3.54 3.45 -3.59
N SER A 127 4.68 2.81 -3.89
CA SER A 127 4.81 2.12 -5.18
C SER A 127 3.81 0.96 -5.26
N LEU A 128 3.50 0.48 -6.46
CA LEU A 128 2.46 -0.53 -6.69
C LEU A 128 2.61 -1.77 -5.79
N GLU A 129 3.83 -2.25 -5.58
CA GLU A 129 4.17 -3.37 -4.70
C GLU A 129 4.79 -2.93 -3.37
N GLY A 130 5.00 -1.62 -3.17
CA GLY A 130 5.76 -1.08 -2.03
C GLY A 130 5.04 -1.17 -0.70
N TRP A 131 3.74 -1.44 -0.72
CA TRP A 131 2.94 -1.62 0.47
C TRP A 131 2.97 -3.07 1.00
N GLU A 132 3.32 -4.06 0.15
CA GLU A 132 3.27 -5.50 0.47
C GLU A 132 4.39 -5.96 1.41
N GLY A 133 5.52 -5.24 1.42
CA GLY A 133 6.72 -5.65 2.13
C GLY A 133 7.03 -4.77 3.36
N PRO A 134 7.75 -5.31 4.35
CA PRO A 134 8.37 -4.49 5.37
C PRO A 134 9.60 -3.79 4.77
N MET A 135 9.44 -2.69 4.02
CA MET A 135 10.61 -1.87 3.68
C MET A 135 10.97 -0.96 4.86
N LEU A 136 11.52 -1.56 5.92
CA LEU A 136 12.47 -0.88 6.80
C LEU A 136 13.74 -0.58 5.99
N ARG A 137 13.70 0.46 5.16
CA ARG A 137 14.90 1.26 4.97
C ARG A 137 14.88 2.29 6.09
N LEU A 138 15.45 1.93 7.24
CA LEU A 138 16.01 2.92 8.14
C LEU A 138 16.99 3.74 7.29
N ARG A 139 16.56 4.87 6.74
CA ARG A 139 17.51 5.88 6.28
C ARG A 139 18.26 6.32 7.54
N PRO A 140 19.61 6.42 7.52
CA PRO A 140 20.29 7.12 8.59
C PRO A 140 19.63 8.48 8.74
N ILE A 141 19.28 8.85 9.98
CA ILE A 141 18.91 10.23 10.30
C ILE A 141 20.03 11.08 9.72
N ARG A 142 19.75 11.84 8.65
CA ARG A 142 20.73 12.82 8.16
C ARG A 142 20.90 13.82 9.29
N SER A 143 22.11 13.83 9.85
CA SER A 143 22.60 14.85 10.76
C SER A 143 22.25 16.25 10.24
N PRO A 144 21.85 17.22 11.08
CA PRO A 144 21.66 18.59 10.64
C PRO A 144 23.01 19.19 10.23
N ARG A 145 23.26 19.31 8.93
CA ARG A 145 24.27 20.20 8.34
C ARG A 145 23.51 21.10 7.37
N SER A 146 23.47 22.43 7.50
CA SER A 146 24.19 23.34 8.36
C SER A 146 23.38 24.64 8.45
N ARG A 147 23.11 25.14 9.66
CA ARG A 147 23.00 26.59 9.84
C ARG A 147 24.39 27.17 9.57
N ARG A 148 24.63 27.62 8.34
CA ARG A 148 25.72 28.55 8.03
C ARG A 148 25.15 29.68 7.17
N SER A 149 24.39 30.54 7.82
CA SER A 149 24.22 31.93 7.42
C SER A 149 23.75 32.69 8.66
N MET A 150 24.72 33.11 9.49
CA MET A 150 24.66 34.22 10.46
C MET A 150 25.80 34.06 11.46
N ARG A 151 27.00 34.52 11.08
CA ARG A 151 27.93 35.27 11.94
C ARG A 151 29.11 35.74 11.09
N SER A 152 29.00 36.92 10.50
CA SER A 152 30.17 37.73 10.17
C SER A 152 29.90 39.13 10.70
N SER A 153 30.01 39.25 12.02
CA SER A 153 30.14 40.52 12.72
C SER A 153 30.85 40.21 14.05
N GLN A 154 31.94 40.95 14.27
CA GLN A 154 32.75 41.06 15.51
C GLN A 154 33.74 39.88 15.74
N ASP A 155 35.07 40.04 15.87
CA ASP A 155 35.90 41.22 16.17
C ASP A 155 37.41 41.02 15.86
N SER A 156 38.07 42.11 15.45
CA SER A 156 39.40 42.68 15.87
C SER A 156 40.71 41.86 15.77
N PRO A 157 41.91 42.46 16.00
CA PRO A 157 42.47 43.76 15.56
C PRO A 157 43.87 43.58 14.90
N THR A 158 44.35 44.55 14.12
CA THR A 158 45.81 44.75 13.95
C THR A 158 46.11 46.19 13.59
N GLY A 159 47.00 46.80 14.38
CA GLY A 159 47.32 48.21 14.29
C GLY A 159 48.20 48.56 13.09
N ALA A 160 48.15 49.84 12.73
CA ALA A 160 49.27 50.53 12.12
C ALA A 160 49.25 51.98 12.61
N SER A 161 50.32 52.31 13.31
CA SER A 161 50.73 53.65 13.70
C SER A 161 51.21 54.42 12.46
N SER A 162 50.93 55.73 12.47
CA SER A 162 51.84 56.84 12.13
C SER A 162 51.45 57.78 10.97
N ARG A 163 51.49 59.08 11.33
CA ARG A 163 51.81 60.30 10.54
C ARG A 163 50.79 60.71 9.47
N THR A 164 50.36 61.97 9.34
CA THR A 164 50.81 63.30 9.78
C THR A 164 49.60 64.20 9.98
#